data_AF-A0A1Q7DDC1-F1
#
_entry.id   AF-A0A1Q7DDC1-F1
#
_cell.length_a   1.000
_cell.length_b   1.000
_cell.length_c   1.000
_cell.angle_alpha   90.00
_cell.angle_beta   90.00
_cell.angle_gamma   90.00
#
_symmetry.space_group_name_H-M   'P 1'
#
loop_
_entity.id
_entity.type
_entity.pdbx_description
1 polymer ?
#
loop_
_entity_poly.entity_id
_entity_poly.type
_entity_poly.pdbx_seq_one_letter_code
_entity_poly.pdbx_strand_id
1 'polypeptide(L)'
;MTARKAQESDLGHAIRPSANGDGQEPVLEIGPQIFEPRVTSPFPPIAEYAFLSDCEVNCLIAPTGRVEWMCLPRPDSPSVFAAMLDRAAGSFRFGPTGVQVPAGRRYLPGTLVLETTWRTRNGWLIVRDAMCIGPWYHSQRRSGTYRRPPTDYEAEHILLRTARCVVG
;
A
#
# COMPACT_ATOMS: atom_id res chain seq x y z
N MET A 1 -14.81 47.90 11.29
CA MET A 1 -14.04 47.11 10.32
C MET A 1 -12.60 47.60 10.41
N THR A 2 -11.79 46.95 11.23
CA THR A 2 -10.44 47.41 11.61
C THR A 2 -9.46 46.30 11.26
N ALA A 3 -8.59 46.55 10.28
CA ALA A 3 -7.58 45.60 9.83
C ALA A 3 -6.53 45.41 10.93
N ARG A 4 -6.35 44.16 11.39
CA ARG A 4 -5.24 43.80 12.29
C ARG A 4 -3.96 43.60 11.46
N LYS A 5 -2.91 44.28 11.90
CA LYS A 5 -1.52 44.20 11.41
C LYS A 5 -0.95 42.83 11.82
N ALA A 6 -0.39 42.08 10.87
CA ALA A 6 0.29 40.81 11.15
C ALA A 6 1.49 41.04 12.09
N GLN A 7 1.60 40.21 13.14
CA GLN A 7 2.72 40.20 14.08
C GLN A 7 3.86 39.33 13.55
N GLU A 8 5.08 39.81 13.78
CA GLU A 8 6.40 39.27 13.40
C GLU A 8 6.80 37.95 14.09
N SER A 9 5.83 37.15 14.57
CA SER A 9 6.08 35.86 15.22
C SER A 9 5.91 34.65 14.29
N ASP A 10 5.70 34.89 12.99
CA ASP A 10 5.50 33.88 11.95
C ASP A 10 6.75 33.69 11.04
N LEU A 11 7.91 34.08 11.54
CA LEU A 11 9.19 33.86 10.86
C LEU A 11 9.81 32.57 11.40
N GLY A 12 9.90 31.59 10.50
CA GLY A 12 10.48 30.28 10.74
C GLY A 12 11.84 30.34 11.43
N HIS A 13 12.16 29.25 12.13
CA HIS A 13 13.43 29.05 12.81
C HIS A 13 14.58 29.42 11.88
N ALA A 14 15.28 30.51 12.18
CA ALA A 14 16.33 31.05 11.35
C ALA A 14 17.46 30.03 11.20
N ILE A 15 17.71 29.60 9.97
CA ILE A 15 18.86 28.80 9.58
C ILE A 15 20.09 29.66 9.85
N ARG A 16 20.91 29.29 10.85
CA ARG A 16 22.22 29.90 11.05
C ARG A 16 23.22 29.22 10.11
N PRO A 17 23.86 29.95 9.18
CA PRO A 17 24.91 29.38 8.34
C PRO A 17 26.12 29.01 9.22
N SER A 18 26.62 27.79 9.06
CA SER A 18 27.89 27.37 9.67
C SER A 18 29.03 28.07 8.95
N ALA A 19 29.81 28.86 9.68
CA ALA A 19 30.98 29.55 9.15
C ALA A 19 32.19 28.60 9.13
N ASN A 20 32.23 27.69 8.16
CA ASN A 20 33.46 26.99 7.79
C ASN A 20 33.83 27.46 6.37
N GLY A 21 34.93 28.21 6.25
CA GLY A 21 35.35 28.96 5.06
C GLY A 21 35.90 28.11 3.91
N ASP A 22 35.38 26.91 3.69
CA ASP A 22 36.05 25.87 2.89
C ASP A 22 35.27 25.49 1.63
N GLY A 23 34.16 26.19 1.32
CA GLY A 23 33.41 26.02 0.06
C GLY A 23 32.73 24.67 -0.13
N GLN A 24 32.58 23.87 0.93
CA GLN A 24 31.92 22.57 0.90
C GLN A 24 30.48 22.72 1.43
N GLU A 25 29.49 22.35 0.60
CA GLU A 25 28.07 22.33 0.99
C GLU A 25 27.88 21.57 2.32
N PRO A 26 27.07 22.09 3.26
CA PRO A 26 26.91 21.46 4.56
C PRO A 26 26.25 20.09 4.38
N VAL A 27 26.98 19.04 4.75
CA VAL A 27 26.43 17.69 4.85
C VAL A 27 25.37 17.72 5.96
N LEU A 28 24.10 17.55 5.58
CA LEU A 28 22.98 17.41 6.51
C LEU A 28 23.16 16.10 7.28
N GLU A 29 23.73 16.19 8.48
CA GLU A 29 23.77 15.10 9.43
C GLU A 29 22.33 14.86 9.93
N ILE A 30 21.65 13.86 9.36
CA ILE A 30 20.31 13.49 9.79
C ILE A 30 20.45 12.79 11.15
N GLY A 31 20.29 13.56 12.23
CA GLY A 31 20.18 13.01 13.58
C GLY A 31 19.04 11.98 13.69
N PRO A 32 19.08 11.10 14.70
CA PRO A 32 18.06 10.07 14.88
C PRO A 32 16.69 10.75 14.97
N GLN A 33 15.82 10.43 14.01
CA GLN A 33 14.46 10.95 13.98
C GLN A 33 13.73 10.41 15.21
N ILE A 34 13.54 11.24 16.23
CA ILE A 34 12.67 10.93 17.36
C ILE A 34 11.25 10.88 16.79
N PHE A 35 10.77 9.68 16.51
CA PHE A 35 9.40 9.44 16.08
C PHE A 35 8.51 9.71 17.29
N GLU A 36 7.99 10.93 17.40
CA GLU A 36 6.91 11.20 18.35
C GLU A 36 5.76 10.23 18.06
N PRO A 37 5.10 9.69 19.11
CA PRO A 37 3.99 8.78 18.91
C PRO A 37 2.89 9.53 18.16
N ARG A 38 2.76 9.22 16.86
CA ARG A 38 1.63 9.69 16.04
C ARG A 38 0.36 9.37 16.80
N VAL A 39 -0.53 10.36 16.87
CA VAL A 39 -1.95 10.18 17.21
C VAL A 39 -2.41 8.85 16.62
N THR A 40 -2.93 7.95 17.46
CA THR A 40 -3.33 6.61 17.05
C THR A 40 -4.44 6.73 16.01
N SER A 41 -4.07 6.62 14.75
CA SER A 41 -5.00 6.67 13.63
C SER A 41 -5.79 5.36 13.59
N PRO A 42 -7.10 5.39 13.32
CA PRO A 42 -7.85 4.16 13.02
C PRO A 42 -7.44 3.55 11.67
N PHE A 43 -6.59 4.24 10.91
CA PHE A 43 -6.01 3.80 9.65
C PHE A 43 -4.60 3.25 9.89
N PRO A 44 -4.27 2.04 9.38
CA PRO A 44 -2.88 1.61 9.29
C PRO A 44 -2.01 2.67 8.61
N PRO A 45 -0.75 2.86 9.04
CA PRO A 45 0.20 3.68 8.30
C PRO A 45 0.30 3.23 6.84
N ILE A 46 0.43 4.18 5.91
CA ILE A 46 0.46 3.86 4.48
C ILE A 46 1.55 2.82 4.12
N ALA A 47 2.69 2.88 4.79
CA ALA A 47 3.81 1.96 4.60
C ALA A 47 3.51 0.50 5.03
N GLU A 48 2.44 0.27 5.79
CA GLU A 48 2.04 -1.07 6.21
C GLU A 48 1.12 -1.77 5.20
N TYR A 49 0.61 -1.05 4.21
CA TYR A 49 -0.17 -1.66 3.14
C TYR A 49 0.74 -2.39 2.15
N ALA A 50 0.33 -3.59 1.75
CA ALA A 50 0.95 -4.28 0.64
C ALA A 50 0.29 -3.83 -0.67
N PHE A 51 1.10 -3.51 -1.66
CA PHE A 51 0.70 -3.13 -3.01
C PHE A 51 0.74 -4.35 -3.91
N LEU A 52 -0.39 -4.63 -4.58
CA LEU A 52 -0.49 -5.61 -5.66
C LEU A 52 -0.96 -4.92 -6.93
N SER A 53 -0.54 -5.42 -8.08
CA SER A 53 -0.96 -4.92 -9.40
C SER A 53 -0.80 -5.99 -10.47
N ASP A 54 -1.70 -6.00 -11.45
CA ASP A 54 -1.58 -6.71 -12.73
C ASP A 54 -0.96 -5.81 -13.82
N CYS A 55 -0.36 -4.70 -13.40
CA CYS A 55 0.16 -3.61 -14.23
C CYS A 55 -0.89 -2.72 -14.93
N GLU A 56 -2.17 -2.92 -14.66
CA GLU A 56 -3.24 -2.00 -15.12
C GLU A 56 -4.01 -1.43 -13.94
N VAL A 57 -4.46 -2.28 -13.02
CA VAL A 57 -5.11 -1.87 -11.78
C VAL A 57 -4.23 -2.24 -10.58
N ASN A 58 -4.60 -1.69 -9.42
CA ASN A 58 -3.88 -1.95 -8.18
C ASN A 58 -4.85 -2.26 -7.04
N CYS A 59 -4.31 -2.97 -6.06
CA CYS A 59 -5.00 -3.37 -4.84
C CYS A 59 -4.08 -3.12 -3.64
N LEU A 60 -4.62 -2.52 -2.57
CA LEU A 60 -3.90 -2.34 -1.32
C LEU A 60 -4.45 -3.26 -0.23
N ILE A 61 -3.56 -4.10 0.32
CA ILE A 61 -3.87 -5.07 1.36
C ILE A 61 -3.33 -4.59 2.71
N ALA A 62 -4.22 -4.34 3.65
CA ALA A 62 -3.89 -4.00 5.02
C ALA A 62 -3.19 -5.17 5.75
N PRO A 63 -2.42 -4.91 6.82
CA PRO A 63 -1.81 -5.96 7.64
C PRO A 63 -2.78 -7.02 8.16
N THR A 64 -4.05 -6.64 8.34
CA THR A 64 -5.13 -7.52 8.81
C THR A 64 -5.66 -8.49 7.75
N GLY A 65 -5.09 -8.48 6.53
CA GLY A 65 -5.54 -9.29 5.40
C GLY A 65 -6.76 -8.72 4.68
N ARG A 66 -7.15 -7.47 4.95
CA ARG A 66 -8.22 -6.76 4.26
C ARG A 66 -7.73 -6.13 2.97
N VAL A 67 -8.47 -6.31 1.89
CA VAL A 67 -8.40 -5.40 0.74
C VAL A 67 -9.14 -4.12 1.11
N GLU A 68 -8.44 -3.00 1.13
CA GLU A 68 -9.00 -1.70 1.54
C GLU A 68 -9.00 -0.64 0.45
N TRP A 69 -8.33 -0.92 -0.67
CA TRP A 69 -8.34 -0.10 -1.87
C TRP A 69 -8.30 -0.99 -3.10
N MET A 70 -9.22 -0.78 -4.04
CA MET A 70 -9.19 -1.37 -5.38
C MET A 70 -10.17 -0.63 -6.29
N CYS A 71 -9.74 -0.27 -7.50
CA CYS A 71 -10.60 0.30 -8.54
C CYS A 71 -10.67 -0.65 -9.73
N LEU A 72 -11.85 -0.76 -10.35
CA LEU A 72 -12.08 -1.58 -11.53
C LEU A 72 -13.03 -0.88 -12.52
N PRO A 73 -12.84 -1.04 -13.84
CA PRO A 73 -11.78 -1.82 -14.49
C PRO A 73 -10.46 -1.03 -14.70
N ARG A 74 -10.40 0.24 -14.28
CA ARG A 74 -9.21 1.10 -14.44
C ARG A 74 -8.77 1.67 -13.09
N PRO A 75 -7.50 2.10 -12.94
CA PRO A 75 -7.01 2.68 -11.69
C PRO A 75 -7.70 4.00 -11.31
N ASP A 76 -8.32 4.68 -12.27
CA ASP A 76 -9.08 5.92 -12.12
C ASP A 76 -10.61 5.71 -12.07
N SER A 77 -11.08 4.45 -12.11
CA SER A 77 -12.51 4.13 -11.98
C SER A 77 -12.99 4.31 -10.54
N PRO A 78 -14.33 4.39 -10.32
CA PRO A 78 -14.88 4.30 -8.97
C PRO A 78 -14.34 3.08 -8.21
N SER A 79 -14.04 3.27 -6.93
CA SER A 79 -13.47 2.24 -6.09
C SER A 79 -14.51 1.17 -5.72
N VAL A 80 -14.09 -0.09 -5.76
CA VAL A 80 -14.84 -1.22 -5.21
C VAL A 80 -14.63 -1.29 -3.69
N PHE A 81 -13.42 -0.95 -3.23
CA PHE A 81 -13.07 -0.81 -1.82
C PHE A 81 -12.38 0.54 -1.62
N ALA A 82 -12.75 1.26 -0.56
CA ALA A 82 -12.14 2.52 -0.16
C ALA A 82 -12.03 2.69 1.36
N ALA A 83 -12.00 1.57 2.10
CA ALA A 83 -11.72 1.56 3.54
C ALA A 83 -10.48 2.39 3.93
N MET A 84 -9.48 2.49 3.03
CA MET A 84 -8.31 3.34 3.20
C MET A 84 -8.64 4.83 3.42
N LEU A 85 -9.73 5.35 2.87
CA LEU A 85 -10.13 6.75 3.00
C LEU A 85 -11.27 6.93 4.02
N ASP A 86 -12.18 5.97 4.08
CA ASP A 86 -13.28 5.93 5.04
C ASP A 86 -13.53 4.48 5.46
N ARG A 87 -13.43 4.17 6.75
CA ARG A 87 -13.58 2.81 7.29
C ARG A 87 -14.93 2.16 6.96
N ALA A 88 -15.96 2.95 6.62
CA ALA A 88 -17.26 2.47 6.17
C ALA A 88 -17.34 2.17 4.66
N ALA A 89 -16.38 2.66 3.85
CA ALA A 89 -16.39 2.55 2.38
C ALA A 89 -15.91 1.19 1.85
N GLY A 90 -16.28 0.11 2.52
CA GLY A 90 -16.09 -1.27 2.06
C GLY A 90 -14.67 -1.81 2.17
N SER A 91 -14.56 -3.09 2.58
CA SER A 91 -13.32 -3.86 2.54
C SER A 91 -13.64 -5.35 2.48
N PHE A 92 -12.68 -6.16 2.03
CA PHE A 92 -12.82 -7.61 2.00
C PHE A 92 -11.67 -8.30 2.76
N ARG A 93 -12.00 -9.00 3.86
CA ARG A 93 -11.01 -9.70 4.69
C ARG A 93 -10.89 -11.16 4.30
N PHE A 94 -9.65 -11.64 4.16
CA PHE A 94 -9.35 -13.06 4.04
C PHE A 94 -8.21 -13.43 4.99
N GLY A 95 -8.47 -14.36 5.91
CA GLY A 95 -7.56 -14.74 6.98
C GLY A 95 -8.30 -15.45 8.11
N PRO A 96 -7.57 -16.01 9.09
CA PRO A 96 -8.17 -16.84 10.13
C PRO A 96 -9.08 -16.02 11.06
N THR A 97 -10.10 -16.67 11.61
CA THR A 97 -11.03 -16.05 12.56
C THR A 97 -10.33 -15.77 13.89
N GLY A 98 -10.62 -14.61 14.49
CA GLY A 98 -10.13 -14.23 15.83
C GLY A 98 -8.67 -13.77 15.90
N VAL A 99 -7.94 -13.72 14.78
CA VAL A 99 -6.55 -13.22 14.72
C VAL A 99 -6.49 -12.02 13.78
N GLN A 100 -6.09 -10.86 14.29
CA GLN A 100 -5.98 -9.63 13.48
C GLN A 100 -4.55 -9.27 13.09
N VAL A 101 -3.58 -9.75 13.87
CA VAL A 101 -2.16 -9.46 13.66
C VAL A 101 -1.49 -10.71 13.07
N PRO A 102 -0.92 -10.64 11.86
CA PRO A 102 -0.20 -11.77 11.29
C PRO A 102 1.13 -12.00 12.01
N ALA A 103 1.63 -13.23 11.96
CA ALA A 103 2.93 -13.59 12.51
C ALA A 103 4.09 -13.12 11.62
N GLY A 104 3.84 -12.94 10.33
CA GLY A 104 4.84 -12.43 9.38
C GLY A 104 4.22 -12.11 8.02
N ARG A 105 4.85 -11.19 7.30
CA ARG A 105 4.46 -10.76 5.96
C ARG A 105 5.70 -10.54 5.11
N ARG A 106 5.65 -10.97 3.86
CA ARG A 106 6.72 -10.72 2.87
C ARG A 106 6.16 -10.84 1.46
N TYR A 107 6.81 -10.20 0.50
CA TYR A 107 6.65 -10.63 -0.88
C TYR A 107 7.48 -11.89 -1.13
N LEU A 108 6.96 -12.79 -1.97
CA LEU A 108 7.78 -13.89 -2.46
C LEU A 108 8.89 -13.32 -3.37
N PRO A 109 10.15 -13.75 -3.20
CA PRO A 109 11.28 -13.19 -3.94
C PRO A 109 11.05 -13.19 -5.47
N GLY A 110 11.34 -12.06 -6.12
CA GLY A 110 11.20 -11.90 -7.57
C GLY A 110 9.76 -11.78 -8.07
N THR A 111 8.78 -11.63 -7.16
CA THR A 111 7.36 -11.53 -7.53
C THR A 111 6.66 -10.41 -6.76
N LEU A 112 5.48 -10.02 -7.24
CA LEU A 112 4.55 -9.17 -6.49
C LEU A 112 3.50 -10.01 -5.74
N VAL A 113 3.82 -11.26 -5.36
CA VAL A 113 2.92 -12.12 -4.57
C VAL A 113 3.15 -11.85 -3.09
N LEU A 114 2.13 -11.38 -2.38
CA LEU A 114 2.17 -11.19 -0.93
C LEU A 114 1.93 -12.53 -0.23
N GLU A 115 2.85 -12.95 0.62
CA GLU A 115 2.66 -14.06 1.56
C GLU A 115 2.47 -13.54 2.98
N THR A 116 1.33 -13.88 3.59
CA THR A 116 1.00 -13.54 4.97
C THR A 116 0.88 -14.82 5.79
N THR A 117 1.71 -14.94 6.82
CA THR A 117 1.70 -16.07 7.75
C THR A 117 0.91 -15.71 8.99
N TRP A 118 0.01 -16.60 9.39
CA TRP A 118 -0.84 -16.45 10.56
C TRP A 118 -0.59 -17.57 11.54
N ARG A 119 -0.45 -17.21 12.81
CA ARG A 119 -0.47 -18.14 13.93
C ARG A 119 -1.85 -18.08 14.57
N THR A 120 -2.56 -19.21 14.57
CA THR A 120 -3.81 -19.38 15.30
C THR A 120 -3.54 -20.16 16.58
N ARG A 121 -4.56 -20.33 17.43
CA ARG A 121 -4.46 -21.21 18.62
C ARG A 121 -4.18 -22.66 18.23
N ASN A 122 -4.65 -23.08 17.06
CA ASN A 122 -4.73 -24.48 16.66
C ASN A 122 -3.65 -24.86 15.66
N GLY A 123 -2.93 -23.90 15.07
CA GLY A 123 -2.10 -24.16 13.91
C GLY A 123 -1.67 -22.93 13.14
N TRP A 124 -1.08 -23.16 11.97
CA TRP A 124 -0.49 -22.15 11.11
C TRP A 124 -1.17 -22.10 9.75
N LEU A 125 -1.51 -20.89 9.31
CA LEU A 125 -2.11 -20.63 8.01
C LEU A 125 -1.18 -19.72 7.20
N ILE A 126 -0.93 -20.08 5.95
CA ILE A 126 -0.28 -19.19 4.98
C ILE A 126 -1.33 -18.73 3.99
N VAL A 127 -1.48 -17.41 3.84
CA VAL A 127 -2.32 -16.78 2.82
C VAL A 127 -1.42 -16.16 1.77
N ARG A 128 -1.72 -16.36 0.49
CA ARG A 128 -1.03 -15.71 -0.62
C ARG A 128 -2.01 -14.91 -1.46
N ASP A 129 -1.65 -13.66 -1.71
CA ASP A 129 -2.44 -12.72 -2.48
C ASP A 129 -1.65 -12.25 -3.70
N ALA A 130 -2.27 -12.28 -4.88
CA ALA A 130 -1.66 -11.87 -6.14
C ALA A 130 -2.72 -11.34 -7.10
N MET A 131 -2.33 -10.38 -7.95
CA MET A 131 -3.11 -9.99 -9.11
C MET A 131 -2.72 -10.89 -10.30
N CYS A 132 -3.71 -11.41 -11.02
CA CYS A 132 -3.47 -12.35 -12.11
C CYS A 132 -3.09 -11.62 -13.41
N ILE A 133 -2.10 -12.19 -14.10
CA ILE A 133 -1.69 -11.84 -15.46
C ILE A 133 -1.76 -13.14 -16.27
N GLY A 134 -2.48 -13.12 -17.38
CA GLY A 134 -2.72 -14.28 -18.24
C GLY A 134 -2.11 -14.08 -19.63
N PRO A 135 -2.04 -15.13 -20.48
CA PRO A 135 -1.59 -15.00 -21.86
C PRO A 135 -2.52 -14.10 -22.68
N TRP A 136 -1.97 -13.41 -23.67
CA TRP A 136 -2.77 -12.63 -24.60
C TRP A 136 -3.53 -13.55 -25.58
N TYR A 137 -4.87 -13.57 -25.53
CA TYR A 137 -5.69 -14.44 -26.39
C TYR A 137 -6.50 -13.70 -27.48
N HIS A 138 -6.43 -12.38 -27.54
CA HIS A 138 -7.27 -11.61 -28.46
C HIS A 138 -6.58 -11.35 -29.80
N SER A 139 -6.88 -12.17 -30.81
CA SER A 139 -6.40 -12.00 -32.19
C SER A 139 -7.18 -10.97 -33.01
N GLN A 140 -8.36 -10.53 -32.56
CA GLN A 140 -9.24 -9.65 -33.35
C GLN A 140 -9.79 -8.41 -32.61
N ARG A 141 -9.73 -8.35 -31.27
CA ARG A 141 -10.29 -7.23 -30.50
C ARG A 141 -9.30 -6.77 -29.42
N ARG A 142 -8.69 -5.60 -29.62
CA ARG A 142 -7.90 -4.96 -28.56
C ARG A 142 -8.81 -4.68 -27.35
N SER A 143 -8.31 -4.89 -26.14
CA SER A 143 -9.02 -4.44 -24.94
C SER A 143 -9.26 -2.92 -25.03
N GLY A 144 -10.47 -2.50 -24.68
CA GLY A 144 -10.85 -1.09 -24.68
C GLY A 144 -10.28 -0.30 -23.50
N THR A 145 -9.72 -1.00 -22.51
CA THR A 145 -9.05 -0.43 -21.34
C THR A 145 -7.52 -0.44 -21.48
N TYR A 146 -6.99 -1.35 -22.30
CA TYR A 146 -5.57 -1.55 -22.55
C TYR A 146 -4.94 -0.38 -23.32
N ARG A 147 -4.08 0.39 -22.64
CA ARG A 147 -3.32 1.51 -23.25
C ARG A 147 -1.89 1.16 -23.65
N ARG A 148 -1.38 -0.02 -23.28
CA ARG A 148 -0.01 -0.45 -23.63
C ARG A 148 0.04 -1.06 -25.04
N PRO A 149 1.21 -1.21 -25.67
CA PRO A 149 1.39 -2.12 -26.80
C PRO A 149 1.22 -3.56 -26.33
N PRO A 150 0.51 -4.44 -27.08
CA PRO A 150 0.26 -5.82 -26.66
C PRO A 150 1.57 -6.54 -26.34
N THR A 151 1.68 -7.03 -25.11
CA THR A 151 2.68 -8.03 -24.71
C THR A 151 2.11 -9.43 -24.90
N ASP A 152 2.94 -10.48 -24.76
CA ASP A 152 2.47 -11.88 -24.75
C ASP A 152 1.51 -12.18 -23.58
N TYR A 153 1.35 -11.24 -22.66
CA TYR A 153 0.51 -11.33 -21.46
C TYR A 153 -0.42 -10.11 -21.32
N GLU A 154 -1.59 -10.30 -20.70
CA GLU A 154 -2.61 -9.28 -20.40
C GLU A 154 -3.00 -9.31 -18.91
N ALA A 155 -3.45 -8.16 -18.40
CA ALA A 155 -4.05 -8.03 -17.09
C ALA A 155 -5.42 -8.72 -17.07
N GLU A 156 -5.65 -9.62 -16.11
CA GLU A 156 -6.94 -10.31 -15.96
C GLU A 156 -7.91 -9.54 -15.05
N HIS A 157 -7.43 -8.51 -14.33
CA HIS A 157 -8.19 -7.77 -13.32
C HIS A 157 -8.77 -8.66 -12.20
N ILE A 158 -8.10 -9.79 -11.94
CA ILE A 158 -8.49 -10.76 -10.92
C ILE A 158 -7.51 -10.70 -9.75
N LEU A 159 -8.04 -10.49 -8.54
CA LEU A 159 -7.30 -10.74 -7.30
C LEU A 159 -7.47 -12.21 -6.90
N LEU A 160 -6.39 -12.99 -6.98
CA LEU A 160 -6.34 -14.36 -6.49
C LEU A 160 -5.84 -14.37 -5.04
N ARG A 161 -6.62 -15.02 -4.16
CA ARG A 161 -6.26 -15.24 -2.76
C ARG A 161 -6.31 -16.74 -2.47
N THR A 162 -5.20 -17.33 -2.06
CA THR A 162 -5.10 -18.75 -1.70
C THR A 162 -4.72 -18.89 -0.23
N ALA A 163 -5.21 -19.95 0.41
CA ALA A 163 -4.88 -20.26 1.80
C ALA A 163 -4.43 -21.70 1.94
N ARG A 164 -3.33 -21.93 2.65
CA ARG A 164 -2.78 -23.25 2.95
C ARG A 164 -2.62 -23.41 4.45
N CYS A 165 -3.28 -24.41 5.02
CA CYS A 165 -2.99 -24.86 6.38
C CYS A 165 -1.65 -25.62 6.36
N VAL A 166 -0.71 -25.21 7.20
CA VAL A 166 0.62 -25.84 7.28
C VAL A 166 0.65 -26.87 8.42
N VAL A 167 0.02 -26.53 9.53
CA VAL A 167 -0.15 -27.37 10.73
C VAL A 167 -1.53 -27.04 11.28
N GLY A 168 -2.33 -28.04 11.67
CA GLY A 168 -3.67 -27.87 12.21
C GLY A 168 -4.19 -29.10 12.91
#